data_AF-A0A967JW10-F1
#
_entry.id   AF-A0A967JW10-F1
#
_cell.length_a   1.000
_cell.length_b   1.000
_cell.length_c   1.000
_cell.angle_alpha   90.00
_cell.angle_beta   90.00
_cell.angle_gamma   90.00
#
_symmetry.space_group_name_H-M   'P 1'
#
loop_
_entity.id
_entity.type
_entity.pdbx_description
1 polymer ?
#
loop_
_entity_poly.entity_id
_entity_poly.type
_entity_poly.pdbx_seq_one_letter_code
_entity_poly.pdbx_strand_id
1 'polypeptide(L)'
;GILHAAAERVIPCVMELGGKSAGVVFADADLEQAEASTAVGIFSHAGQVCSAASRLVVHRSVHDEVVERICERARSLSIGPGVEGHDLGPLISAPQRDKVEAYAQGAIQQGAQAVVGGRRAAELAGHFMQPTVLAGVAPDMTVAREEVFGPVLAVQRFDDEEEA
;
A
#
# COMPACT_ATOMS: atom_id res chain seq x y z
N GLY A 1 -9.97 -9.41 24.02
CA GLY A 1 -9.62 -8.16 23.31
C GLY A 1 -10.30 -6.97 23.97
N ILE A 2 -9.95 -5.74 23.58
CA ILE A 2 -10.45 -4.49 24.22
C ILE A 2 -11.99 -4.48 24.29
N LEU A 3 -12.67 -4.76 23.18
CA LEU A 3 -14.14 -4.80 23.11
C LEU A 3 -14.76 -5.80 24.09
N HIS A 4 -14.18 -7.00 24.20
CA HIS A 4 -14.62 -8.03 25.13
C HIS A 4 -14.51 -7.55 26.59
N ALA A 5 -13.37 -6.95 26.94
CA ALA A 5 -13.14 -6.41 28.28
C ALA A 5 -14.03 -5.18 28.60
N ALA A 6 -14.44 -4.42 27.58
CA ALA A 6 -15.42 -3.34 27.75
C ALA A 6 -16.84 -3.89 27.97
N ALA A 7 -17.22 -4.93 27.21
CA ALA A 7 -18.52 -5.57 27.29
C ALA A 7 -18.79 -6.21 28.67
N GLU A 8 -17.78 -6.87 29.26
CA GLU A 8 -17.88 -7.45 30.62
C GLU A 8 -18.28 -6.43 31.70
N ARG A 9 -18.03 -5.14 31.46
CA ARG A 9 -18.28 -4.03 32.40
C ARG A 9 -19.33 -3.04 31.91
N VAL A 10 -19.99 -3.33 30.79
CA VAL A 10 -20.99 -2.44 30.17
C VAL A 10 -20.41 -1.04 29.89
N ILE A 11 -19.15 -0.98 29.45
CA ILE A 11 -18.47 0.28 29.13
C ILE A 11 -18.67 0.59 27.63
N PRO A 12 -19.25 1.76 27.27
CA PRO A 12 -19.32 2.19 25.88
C PRO A 12 -17.91 2.35 25.27
N CYS A 13 -17.76 1.97 24.00
CA CYS A 13 -16.49 2.10 23.30
C CYS A 13 -16.68 2.51 21.83
N VAL A 14 -15.65 3.17 21.30
CA VAL A 14 -15.50 3.56 19.89
C VAL A 14 -14.17 2.98 19.43
N MET A 15 -14.15 2.30 18.28
CA MET A 15 -12.98 1.58 17.78
C MET A 15 -12.70 1.98 16.32
N GLU A 16 -11.51 2.52 16.08
CA GLU A 16 -10.96 2.80 14.74
C GLU A 16 -9.83 1.79 14.49
N LEU A 17 -10.02 0.84 13.58
CA LEU A 17 -9.26 -0.43 13.54
C LEU A 17 -8.39 -0.63 12.29
N GLY A 18 -8.06 0.44 11.57
CA GLY A 18 -7.35 0.35 10.29
C GLY A 18 -8.27 -0.09 9.15
N GLY A 19 -7.69 -0.36 7.99
CA GLY A 19 -8.49 -0.70 6.82
C GLY A 19 -7.71 -1.20 5.61
N LYS A 20 -8.47 -1.62 4.60
CA LYS A 20 -7.95 -1.95 3.27
C LYS A 20 -8.59 -1.05 2.21
N SER A 21 -8.39 0.25 2.39
CA SER A 21 -8.96 1.29 1.54
C SER A 21 -8.58 1.08 0.07
N ALA A 22 -9.57 1.21 -0.80
CA ALA A 22 -9.40 1.08 -2.24
C ALA A 22 -9.56 2.45 -2.92
N GLY A 23 -8.63 2.78 -3.81
CA GLY A 23 -8.88 3.74 -4.88
C GLY A 23 -9.39 2.99 -6.10
N VAL A 24 -10.38 3.56 -6.80
CA VAL A 24 -10.94 2.99 -8.04
C VAL A 24 -10.70 3.98 -9.17
N VAL A 25 -10.09 3.52 -10.27
CA VAL A 25 -9.73 4.35 -11.42
C VAL A 25 -10.47 3.83 -12.66
N PHE A 26 -11.46 4.60 -13.10
CA PHE A 26 -12.24 4.31 -14.30
C PHE A 26 -11.50 4.75 -15.57
N ALA A 27 -12.01 4.29 -16.73
CA ALA A 27 -11.41 4.56 -18.04
C ALA A 27 -11.32 6.06 -18.40
N ASP A 28 -12.22 6.88 -17.86
CA ASP A 28 -12.35 8.32 -18.10
C ASP A 28 -11.75 9.18 -16.97
N ALA A 29 -11.08 8.57 -16.01
CA ALA A 29 -10.45 9.28 -14.91
C ALA A 29 -9.31 10.18 -15.39
N ASP A 30 -9.09 11.28 -14.67
CA ASP A 30 -7.86 12.06 -14.81
C ASP A 30 -6.69 11.23 -14.26
N LEU A 31 -5.87 10.70 -15.15
CA LEU A 31 -4.78 9.79 -14.80
C LEU A 31 -3.61 10.50 -14.09
N GLU A 32 -3.44 11.81 -14.29
CA GLU A 32 -2.41 12.58 -13.57
C GLU A 32 -2.86 12.77 -12.11
N GLN A 33 -4.12 13.14 -11.91
CA GLN A 33 -4.70 13.23 -10.58
C GLN A 33 -4.73 11.88 -9.87
N ALA A 34 -5.13 10.81 -10.56
CA ALA A 34 -5.20 9.46 -10.00
C ALA A 34 -3.82 8.97 -9.53
N GLU A 35 -2.77 9.20 -10.33
CA GLU A 35 -1.39 8.89 -9.96
C GLU A 35 -0.95 9.68 -8.72
N ALA A 36 -1.10 11.00 -8.75
CA ALA A 36 -0.68 11.88 -7.66
C ALA A 36 -1.39 11.53 -6.34
N SER A 37 -2.71 11.36 -6.37
CA SER A 37 -3.51 10.99 -5.20
C SER A 37 -3.12 9.61 -4.66
N THR A 38 -2.90 8.62 -5.55
CA THR A 38 -2.48 7.28 -5.12
C THR A 38 -1.11 7.30 -4.47
N ALA A 39 -0.14 7.96 -5.11
CA ALA A 39 1.23 8.04 -4.62
C ALA A 39 1.29 8.72 -3.24
N VAL A 40 0.61 9.85 -3.07
CA VAL A 40 0.48 10.50 -1.76
C VAL A 40 -0.20 9.57 -0.77
N GLY A 41 -1.28 8.90 -1.17
CA GLY A 41 -2.08 8.05 -0.30
C GLY A 41 -1.34 6.82 0.25
N ILE A 42 -0.39 6.24 -0.48
CA ILE A 42 0.32 5.03 -0.06
C ILE A 42 1.76 5.26 0.41
N PHE A 43 2.45 6.27 -0.13
CA PHE A 43 3.85 6.51 0.22
C PHE A 43 4.05 7.53 1.35
N SER A 44 3.03 8.34 1.67
CA SER A 44 3.07 9.23 2.84
C SER A 44 3.24 8.43 4.13
N HIS A 45 4.11 8.92 5.02
CA HIS A 45 4.44 8.27 6.31
C HIS A 45 4.84 6.78 6.16
N ALA A 46 5.45 6.43 5.02
CA ALA A 46 5.75 5.05 4.64
C ALA A 46 4.52 4.12 4.70
N GLY A 47 3.34 4.63 4.33
CA GLY A 47 2.10 3.85 4.29
C GLY A 47 1.56 3.41 5.65
N GLN A 48 2.11 3.95 6.75
CA GLN A 48 1.66 3.68 8.13
C GLN A 48 0.47 4.57 8.49
N VAL A 49 -0.57 4.55 7.66
CA VAL A 49 -1.76 5.39 7.78
C VAL A 49 -2.98 4.47 7.70
N CYS A 50 -3.92 4.57 8.64
CA CYS A 50 -5.10 3.70 8.70
C CYS A 50 -6.01 3.79 7.46
N SER A 51 -5.98 4.93 6.77
CA SER A 51 -6.71 5.20 5.55
C SER A 51 -5.85 5.12 4.29
N ALA A 52 -4.63 4.59 4.38
CA ALA A 52 -3.70 4.51 3.24
C ALA A 52 -4.37 3.87 2.02
N ALA A 53 -4.13 4.44 0.84
CA ALA A 53 -4.59 3.91 -0.44
C ALA A 53 -3.79 2.65 -0.84
N SER A 54 -3.86 1.61 -0.02
CA SER A 54 -3.03 0.40 -0.13
C SER A 54 -3.53 -0.60 -1.18
N ARG A 55 -4.67 -0.31 -1.80
CA ARG A 55 -5.25 -1.07 -2.89
C ARG A 55 -5.74 -0.11 -3.97
N LEU A 56 -5.38 -0.38 -5.21
CA LEU A 56 -5.87 0.35 -6.38
C LEU A 56 -6.53 -0.63 -7.33
N VAL A 57 -7.76 -0.34 -7.73
CA VAL A 57 -8.56 -1.15 -8.66
C VAL A 57 -8.71 -0.32 -9.93
N VAL A 58 -8.08 -0.75 -11.03
CA VAL A 58 -7.92 0.06 -12.24
C VAL A 58 -8.61 -0.59 -13.42
N HIS A 59 -9.37 0.19 -14.17
CA HIS A 59 -10.06 -0.29 -15.36
C HIS A 59 -9.04 -0.80 -16.38
N ARG A 60 -9.33 -1.95 -17.02
CA ARG A 60 -8.42 -2.65 -17.93
C ARG A 60 -7.79 -1.77 -19.01
N SER A 61 -8.51 -0.76 -19.49
CA SER A 61 -8.08 0.10 -20.61
C SER A 61 -6.98 1.09 -20.23
N VAL A 62 -6.84 1.41 -18.93
CA VAL A 62 -5.85 2.37 -18.42
C VAL A 62 -4.89 1.75 -17.40
N HIS A 63 -5.04 0.45 -17.10
CA HIS A 63 -4.25 -0.27 -16.11
C HIS A 63 -2.75 -0.10 -16.28
N ASP A 64 -2.22 -0.39 -17.47
CA ASP A 64 -0.77 -0.41 -17.69
C ASP A 64 -0.18 1.01 -17.59
N GLU A 65 -0.87 2.02 -18.13
CA GLU A 65 -0.45 3.42 -18.03
C GLU A 65 -0.44 3.91 -16.58
N VAL A 66 -1.48 3.59 -15.79
CA VAL A 66 -1.55 3.97 -14.38
C VAL A 66 -0.45 3.28 -13.57
N VAL A 67 -0.23 1.98 -13.79
CA VAL A 67 0.86 1.24 -13.11
C VAL A 67 2.21 1.85 -13.45
N GLU A 68 2.46 2.16 -14.72
CA GLU A 68 3.73 2.76 -15.17
C GLU A 68 3.98 4.11 -14.49
N ARG A 69 3.01 5.03 -14.51
CA ARG A 69 3.12 6.35 -13.88
C ARG A 69 3.39 6.26 -12.37
N ILE A 70 2.66 5.39 -11.66
CA ILE A 70 2.87 5.19 -10.22
C ILE A 70 4.25 4.58 -9.95
N CYS A 71 4.72 3.67 -10.81
CA CYS A 71 6.06 3.10 -10.70
C CYS A 71 7.15 4.14 -10.92
N GLU A 72 7.00 5.05 -11.88
CA GLU A 72 7.92 6.17 -12.09
C GLU A 72 8.00 7.07 -10.84
N ARG A 73 6.84 7.42 -10.28
CA ARG A 73 6.78 8.17 -9.02
C ARG A 73 7.45 7.42 -7.87
N ALA A 74 7.17 6.14 -7.71
CA ALA A 74 7.77 5.31 -6.66
C ALA A 74 9.31 5.28 -6.78
N ARG A 75 9.84 5.18 -8.01
CA ARG A 75 11.29 5.20 -8.27
C ARG A 75 11.93 6.57 -8.03
N SER A 76 11.18 7.67 -8.13
CA SER A 76 11.71 9.01 -7.92
C SER A 76 11.82 9.39 -6.43
N LEU A 77 11.20 8.64 -5.53
CA LEU A 77 11.21 8.95 -4.09
C LEU A 77 12.61 8.75 -3.50
N SER A 78 13.11 9.79 -2.84
CA SER A 78 14.27 9.70 -1.98
C SER A 78 13.92 8.95 -0.68
N ILE A 79 14.78 8.04 -0.25
CA ILE A 79 14.57 7.21 0.95
C ILE A 79 15.63 7.55 1.98
N GLY A 80 15.22 7.89 3.20
CA GLY A 80 16.16 8.23 4.26
C GLY A 80 15.52 8.85 5.48
N PRO A 81 16.32 9.34 6.45
CA PRO A 81 15.80 9.96 7.66
C PRO A 81 14.92 11.18 7.36
N GLY A 82 13.67 11.19 7.83
CA GLY A 82 12.75 12.30 7.52
C GLY A 82 13.22 13.69 8.01
N VAL A 83 14.09 13.74 9.02
CA VAL A 83 14.71 14.98 9.51
C VAL A 83 15.67 15.62 8.48
N GLU A 84 16.10 14.86 7.47
CA GLU A 84 16.93 15.34 6.36
C GLU A 84 16.10 15.72 5.13
N GLY A 85 14.76 15.60 5.19
CA GLY A 85 13.86 15.99 4.11
C GLY A 85 13.67 14.95 3.00
N HIS A 86 14.00 13.67 3.24
CA HIS A 86 13.69 12.59 2.30
C HIS A 86 12.19 12.34 2.18
N ASP A 87 11.75 11.92 0.99
CA ASP A 87 10.33 11.69 0.68
C ASP A 87 9.74 10.50 1.45
N LEU A 88 10.54 9.44 1.64
CA LEU A 88 10.12 8.20 2.30
C LEU A 88 11.00 7.89 3.52
N GLY A 89 10.39 8.02 4.70
CA GLY A 89 11.00 7.70 5.99
C GLY A 89 11.03 6.20 6.34
N PRO A 90 11.59 5.83 7.50
CA PRO A 90 11.60 4.45 7.96
C PRO A 90 10.22 4.00 8.47
N LEU A 91 10.02 2.69 8.52
CA LEU A 91 8.95 2.09 9.31
C LEU A 91 9.26 2.21 10.81
N ILE A 92 8.23 2.17 11.65
CA ILE A 92 8.34 2.48 13.08
C ILE A 92 9.25 1.53 13.86
N SER A 93 9.40 0.28 13.40
CA SER A 93 10.16 -0.75 14.11
C SER A 93 10.65 -1.86 13.17
N ALA A 94 11.67 -2.60 13.61
CA ALA A 94 12.14 -3.78 12.88
C ALA A 94 11.04 -4.83 12.65
N PRO A 95 10.20 -5.21 13.66
CA PRO A 95 9.08 -6.12 13.43
C PRO A 95 8.09 -5.62 12.37
N GLN A 96 7.80 -4.31 12.34
CA GLN A 96 6.91 -3.74 11.32
C GLN A 96 7.54 -3.84 9.92
N ARG A 97 8.83 -3.51 9.78
CA ARG A 97 9.54 -3.71 8.50
C ARG A 97 9.55 -5.16 8.04
N ASP A 98 9.86 -6.08 8.95
CA ASP A 98 9.93 -7.50 8.62
C ASP A 98 8.54 -8.05 8.24
N LYS A 99 7.46 -7.59 8.92
CA LYS A 99 6.07 -7.87 8.53
C LYS A 99 5.80 -7.36 7.11
N VAL A 100 6.07 -6.09 6.84
CA VAL A 100 5.80 -5.47 5.53
C VAL A 100 6.54 -6.17 4.39
N GLU A 101 7.82 -6.50 4.59
CA GLU A 101 8.59 -7.25 3.60
C GLU A 101 8.02 -8.67 3.39
N ALA A 102 7.60 -9.35 4.45
CA ALA A 102 6.97 -10.67 4.34
C ALA A 102 5.67 -10.63 3.52
N TYR A 103 4.84 -9.59 3.68
CA TYR A 103 3.65 -9.42 2.82
C TYR A 103 4.02 -9.21 1.36
N ALA A 104 5.00 -8.36 1.07
CA ALA A 104 5.44 -8.10 -0.30
C ALA A 104 6.01 -9.37 -0.95
N GLN A 105 6.86 -10.11 -0.23
CA GLN A 105 7.42 -11.38 -0.70
C GLN A 105 6.35 -12.48 -0.85
N GLY A 106 5.39 -12.55 0.08
CA GLY A 106 4.26 -13.47 0.01
C GLY A 106 3.39 -13.22 -1.21
N ALA A 107 3.12 -11.96 -1.55
CA ALA A 107 2.39 -11.60 -2.76
C ALA A 107 3.12 -12.05 -4.04
N ILE A 108 4.44 -11.86 -4.09
CA ILE A 108 5.28 -12.34 -5.21
C ILE A 108 5.18 -13.86 -5.34
N GLN A 109 5.22 -14.59 -4.23
CA GLN A 109 5.05 -16.05 -4.23
C GLN A 109 3.65 -16.49 -4.65
N GLN A 110 2.63 -15.67 -4.39
CA GLN A 110 1.25 -15.88 -4.85
C GLN A 110 1.04 -15.53 -6.33
N GLY A 111 2.05 -14.98 -7.01
CA GLY A 111 2.02 -14.70 -8.45
C GLY A 111 1.88 -13.22 -8.81
N ALA A 112 1.85 -12.31 -7.83
CA ALA A 112 1.93 -10.88 -8.11
C ALA A 112 3.31 -10.49 -8.64
N GLN A 113 3.37 -9.45 -9.46
CA GLN A 113 4.63 -8.90 -9.96
C GLN A 113 5.03 -7.66 -9.16
N ALA A 114 6.20 -7.69 -8.53
CA ALA A 114 6.81 -6.49 -7.99
C ALA A 114 7.45 -5.67 -9.12
N VAL A 115 6.74 -4.65 -9.60
CA VAL A 115 7.22 -3.76 -10.68
C VAL A 115 8.26 -2.75 -10.14
N VAL A 116 8.10 -2.37 -8.88
CA VAL A 116 9.06 -1.56 -8.10
C VAL A 116 9.12 -2.12 -6.68
N GLY A 117 10.31 -2.09 -6.07
CA GLY A 117 10.52 -2.44 -4.67
C GLY A 117 10.34 -3.92 -4.38
N GLY A 118 9.52 -4.22 -3.37
CA GLY A 118 9.24 -5.58 -2.89
C GLY A 118 10.17 -6.06 -1.79
N ARG A 119 11.14 -5.23 -1.35
CA ARG A 119 12.16 -5.60 -0.36
C ARG A 119 12.58 -4.41 0.48
N ARG A 120 13.28 -4.68 1.58
CA ARG A 120 13.90 -3.65 2.42
C ARG A 120 14.97 -2.85 1.66
N ALA A 121 15.18 -1.59 2.03
CA ALA A 121 16.33 -0.78 1.58
C ALA A 121 17.55 -1.15 2.43
N ALA A 122 18.25 -2.22 2.03
CA ALA A 122 19.27 -2.89 2.83
C ALA A 122 20.54 -2.05 3.05
N GLU A 123 20.77 -1.06 2.19
CA GLU A 123 21.88 -0.11 2.23
C GLU A 123 21.73 0.97 3.30
N LEU A 124 20.52 1.16 3.85
CA LEU A 124 20.23 2.18 4.86
C LEU A 124 20.22 1.60 6.27
N ALA A 125 20.89 2.27 7.20
CA ALA A 125 20.83 1.93 8.62
C ALA A 125 19.47 2.33 9.20
N GLY A 126 18.63 1.35 9.55
CA GLY A 126 17.31 1.58 10.15
C GLY A 126 16.27 0.57 9.70
N HIS A 127 15.00 0.97 9.72
CA HIS A 127 13.86 0.12 9.42
C HIS A 127 13.21 0.50 8.09
N PHE A 128 14.03 0.65 7.05
CA PHE A 128 13.59 1.15 5.77
C PHE A 128 13.03 0.03 4.86
N MET A 129 11.98 0.38 4.13
CA MET A 129 11.37 -0.44 3.08
C MET A 129 11.40 0.36 1.77
N GLN A 130 11.66 -0.30 0.64
CA GLN A 130 11.53 0.36 -0.65
C GLN A 130 10.05 0.65 -0.95
N PRO A 131 9.71 1.78 -1.61
CA PRO A 131 8.36 1.98 -2.13
C PRO A 131 8.05 0.83 -3.09
N THR A 132 6.91 0.18 -2.89
CA THR A 132 6.60 -1.08 -3.55
C THR A 132 5.28 -0.98 -4.31
N VAL A 133 5.31 -1.38 -5.58
CA VAL A 133 4.12 -1.48 -6.44
C VAL A 133 4.01 -2.92 -6.93
N LEU A 134 2.93 -3.59 -6.52
CA LEU A 134 2.61 -4.96 -6.90
C LEU A 134 1.49 -4.93 -7.96
N ALA A 135 1.80 -5.36 -9.17
CA ALA A 135 0.82 -5.50 -10.25
C ALA A 135 0.32 -6.94 -10.36
N GLY A 136 -0.84 -7.13 -11.01
CA GLY A 136 -1.43 -8.45 -11.20
C GLY A 136 -1.94 -9.09 -9.91
N VAL A 137 -2.34 -8.28 -8.93
CA VAL A 137 -2.85 -8.78 -7.64
C VAL A 137 -4.28 -9.28 -7.81
N ALA A 138 -4.50 -10.58 -7.58
CA ALA A 138 -5.83 -11.17 -7.60
C ALA A 138 -6.58 -10.89 -6.26
N PRO A 139 -7.93 -10.79 -6.28
CA PRO A 139 -8.73 -10.49 -5.07
C PRO A 139 -8.60 -11.52 -3.93
N ASP A 140 -8.09 -12.72 -4.24
CA ASP A 140 -7.87 -13.80 -3.28
C ASP A 140 -6.49 -13.82 -2.64
N MET A 141 -5.54 -13.03 -3.16
CA MET A 141 -4.22 -12.88 -2.58
C MET A 141 -4.30 -12.20 -1.21
N THR A 142 -3.39 -12.59 -0.31
CA THR A 142 -3.34 -12.06 1.06
C THR A 142 -3.17 -10.54 1.06
N VAL A 143 -2.32 -10.02 0.17
CA VAL A 143 -2.04 -8.58 0.07
C VAL A 143 -3.24 -7.75 -0.42
N ALA A 144 -4.23 -8.37 -1.05
CA ALA A 144 -5.48 -7.71 -1.43
C ALA A 144 -6.47 -7.59 -0.27
N ARG A 145 -6.37 -8.47 0.74
CA ARG A 145 -7.34 -8.62 1.83
C ARG A 145 -6.86 -8.08 3.17
N GLU A 146 -5.55 -8.12 3.41
CA GLU A 146 -4.96 -7.76 4.70
C GLU A 146 -4.25 -6.40 4.67
N GLU A 147 -4.28 -5.73 5.81
CA GLU A 147 -3.59 -4.46 6.01
C GLU A 147 -2.09 -4.69 6.24
N VAL A 148 -1.30 -4.26 5.26
CA VAL A 148 0.18 -4.34 5.30
C VAL A 148 0.75 -3.28 6.21
N PHE A 149 0.17 -2.06 6.20
CA PHE A 149 0.60 -0.90 6.98
C PHE A 149 2.06 -0.51 6.71
N GLY A 150 2.38 -0.38 5.41
CA GLY A 150 3.69 -0.07 4.88
C GLY A 150 3.58 0.48 3.46
N PRO A 151 4.69 0.89 2.81
CA PRO A 151 4.66 1.56 1.51
C PRO A 151 4.50 0.55 0.37
N VAL A 152 3.43 -0.24 0.41
CA VAL A 152 3.14 -1.35 -0.52
C VAL A 152 1.76 -1.14 -1.12
N LEU A 153 1.73 -0.84 -2.42
CA LEU A 153 0.52 -0.71 -3.21
C LEU A 153 0.20 -2.05 -3.90
N ALA A 154 -1.01 -2.57 -3.69
CA ALA A 154 -1.55 -3.68 -4.46
C ALA A 154 -2.44 -3.15 -5.60
N VAL A 155 -2.09 -3.43 -6.84
CA VAL A 155 -2.84 -3.01 -8.03
C VAL A 155 -3.60 -4.20 -8.62
N GLN A 156 -4.91 -4.02 -8.74
CA GLN A 156 -5.86 -4.95 -9.34
C GLN A 156 -6.40 -4.35 -10.63
N ARG A 157 -6.87 -5.22 -11.52
CA ARG A 157 -7.59 -4.83 -12.73
C ARG A 157 -9.07 -5.18 -12.59
N PHE A 158 -9.94 -4.41 -13.22
CA PHE A 158 -11.35 -4.73 -13.42
C PHE A 158 -11.77 -4.44 -14.87
N ASP A 159 -12.79 -5.14 -15.35
CA ASP A 159 -13.31 -5.01 -16.71
C ASP A 159 -14.62 -4.18 -16.76
N ASP A 160 -15.50 -4.27 -15.75
CA ASP A 160 -16.76 -3.52 -15.68
C ASP A 160 -17.07 -2.94 -14.29
N GLU A 161 -18.03 -2.02 -14.21
CA GLU A 161 -18.36 -1.30 -12.98
C GLU A 161 -18.93 -2.21 -11.87
N GLU A 162 -19.58 -3.33 -12.21
CA GLU A 162 -20.09 -4.27 -11.20
C GLU A 162 -18.95 -5.09 -10.56
N GLU A 163 -17.85 -5.31 -11.28
CA GLU A 163 -16.65 -5.97 -10.77
C GLU A 163 -15.78 -5.06 -9.88
N ALA A 164 -15.84 -3.74 -10.08
CA ALA A 164 -15.01 -2.75 -9.38
C ALA A 164 -15.33 -2.60 -7.87
#